data_AF-A0A6L9IFN1-F1
#
_entry.id   AF-A0A6L9IFN1-F1
#
_cell.length_a   1.000
_cell.length_b   1.000
_cell.length_c   1.000
_cell.angle_alpha   90.00
_cell.angle_beta   90.00
_cell.angle_gamma   90.00
#
_symmetry.space_group_name_H-M   'P 1'
#
loop_
_entity.id
_entity.type
_entity.pdbx_description
1 polymer ?
#
loop_
_entity_poly.entity_id
_entity_poly.type
_entity_poly.pdbx_seq_one_letter_code
_entity_poly.pdbx_strand_id
1 'polypeptide(L)'
;MSLTSDLATSLKPQRAARVIPEVSLRAWIMRRLYRSFGRVAVALLTRTTVIGRENIPEGPALLAGNHFSSYDAPVIIMHYPFGIQSVGFADFRKSWKAKFLYDSVDAIPIHRTSVDRKAMNAMIDVLKRGGKLALYPEGGSWEKGFYDVKDGVAYLSMVTGVPIVPIAVNGTYDVWRRVCRLQRPRITIEFGEPLPPVASADRKTRRQELQQASEDLMHTIYGMLDDDDLIHYATIERQCFTGRLEIQAGKRGAAPLAGELAEAADQRFDVLAELFSKQNMFTPFHEHERLPMKPFLKARFFKAADFKVSVDALYEALNGRFKGFLTYRIGEDKEERGRVEIETLKRLADLAVEHDLKLRFTSEVWLTEPVPSADEIRAQMGLPARTDGAQLSG
;
A
#
# COMPACT_ATOMS: atom_id res chain seq x y z
N MET A 1 -46.68 -35.36 -6.44
CA MET A 1 -47.21 -34.40 -5.45
C MET A 1 -46.14 -34.28 -4.38
N SER A 2 -45.17 -33.40 -4.58
CA SER A 2 -45.15 -32.00 -4.10
C SER A 2 -45.21 -31.94 -2.58
N LEU A 3 -44.10 -31.48 -1.97
CA LEU A 3 -44.08 -30.39 -0.99
C LEU A 3 -42.62 -30.03 -0.71
N THR A 4 -42.00 -29.37 -1.69
CA THR A 4 -40.87 -28.46 -1.51
C THR A 4 -41.44 -27.05 -1.34
N SER A 5 -41.44 -26.49 -0.14
CA SER A 5 -41.44 -25.03 0.05
C SER A 5 -41.27 -24.70 1.52
N ASP A 6 -40.26 -23.88 1.82
CA ASP A 6 -40.21 -22.89 2.89
C ASP A 6 -38.89 -22.91 3.66
N LEU A 7 -37.85 -22.44 3.00
CA LEU A 7 -36.67 -21.84 3.63
C LEU A 7 -36.05 -20.81 2.67
N ALA A 8 -36.90 -19.91 2.17
CA ALA A 8 -36.49 -18.68 1.53
C ALA A 8 -37.18 -17.53 2.27
N THR A 9 -36.74 -17.26 3.50
CA THR A 9 -37.13 -16.04 4.21
C THR A 9 -36.48 -14.85 3.50
N SER A 10 -37.21 -14.32 2.54
CA SER A 10 -37.01 -13.03 1.88
C SER A 10 -36.68 -11.95 2.91
N LEU A 11 -35.41 -11.53 2.95
CA LEU A 11 -35.03 -10.26 3.55
C LEU A 11 -35.64 -9.15 2.69
N LYS A 12 -36.79 -8.61 3.12
CA LYS A 12 -37.34 -7.38 2.54
C LYS A 12 -36.26 -6.29 2.60
N PRO A 13 -36.07 -5.50 1.53
CA PRO A 13 -35.12 -4.40 1.53
C PRO A 13 -35.58 -3.38 2.56
N GLN A 14 -34.94 -3.36 3.72
CA GLN A 14 -35.08 -2.25 4.65
C GLN A 14 -34.48 -1.04 3.93
N ARG A 15 -35.27 0.03 3.79
CA ARG A 15 -34.79 1.32 3.26
C ARG A 15 -33.44 1.61 3.89
N ALA A 16 -32.40 1.72 3.06
CA ALA A 16 -31.03 1.98 3.49
C ALA A 16 -31.04 3.23 4.38
N ALA A 17 -31.00 3.03 5.70
CA ALA A 17 -30.71 4.10 6.63
C ALA A 17 -29.31 4.57 6.24
N ARG A 18 -29.18 5.84 5.83
CA ARG A 18 -27.87 6.44 5.61
C ARG A 18 -27.14 6.45 6.95
N VAL A 19 -26.34 5.41 7.21
CA VAL A 19 -25.47 5.36 8.38
C VAL A 19 -24.23 6.16 8.06
N ILE A 20 -24.45 7.47 8.10
CA ILE A 20 -23.41 8.41 8.42
C ILE A 20 -23.31 8.34 9.95
N PRO A 21 -22.11 8.31 10.58
CA PRO A 21 -22.02 8.63 12.00
C PRO A 21 -22.81 9.91 12.28
N GLU A 22 -23.28 10.15 13.50
CA GLU A 22 -23.84 11.47 13.86
C GLU A 22 -22.73 12.53 13.77
N VAL A 23 -22.34 12.88 12.54
CA VAL A 23 -21.45 13.98 12.28
C VAL A 23 -22.29 15.22 12.42
N SER A 24 -21.79 16.14 13.24
CA SER A 24 -22.31 17.49 13.28
C SER A 24 -22.52 18.02 11.86
N LEU A 25 -23.59 18.80 11.66
CA LEU A 25 -23.87 19.45 10.38
C LEU A 25 -22.64 20.17 9.83
N ARG A 26 -21.83 20.77 10.71
CA ARG A 26 -20.54 21.38 10.37
C ARG A 26 -19.58 20.40 9.71
N ALA A 27 -19.35 19.23 10.29
CA ALA A 27 -18.46 18.22 9.71
C ALA A 27 -19.00 17.70 8.37
N TRP A 28 -20.31 17.51 8.25
CA TRP A 28 -20.94 17.13 6.98
C TRP A 28 -20.72 18.17 5.87
N ILE A 29 -20.96 19.45 6.18
CA ILE A 29 -20.73 20.58 5.25
C ILE A 29 -19.25 20.62 4.85
N MET A 30 -18.33 20.57 5.81
CA MET A 30 -16.90 20.65 5.56
C MET A 30 -16.42 19.51 4.66
N ARG A 31 -16.89 18.29 4.89
CA ARG A 31 -16.59 17.16 3.99
C ARG A 31 -17.08 17.38 2.57
N ARG A 32 -18.27 17.94 2.41
CA ARG A 32 -18.81 18.23 1.08
C ARG A 32 -17.98 19.30 0.37
N LEU A 33 -17.58 20.35 1.08
CA LEU A 33 -16.68 21.38 0.55
C LEU A 33 -15.31 20.79 0.17
N TYR A 34 -14.72 19.97 1.04
CA TYR A 34 -13.43 19.31 0.76
C TYR A 34 -13.50 18.37 -0.43
N ARG A 35 -14.59 17.62 -0.58
CA ARG A 35 -14.80 16.76 -1.76
C ARG A 35 -14.95 17.58 -3.03
N SER A 36 -15.68 18.70 -2.98
CA SER A 36 -15.81 19.58 -4.15
C SER A 36 -14.46 20.18 -4.55
N PHE A 37 -13.70 20.70 -3.59
CA PHE A 37 -12.35 21.22 -3.86
C PHE A 37 -11.41 20.15 -4.39
N GLY A 38 -11.41 18.96 -3.77
CA GLY A 38 -10.61 17.82 -4.19
C GLY A 38 -10.96 17.37 -5.61
N ARG A 39 -12.24 17.34 -5.99
CA ARG A 39 -12.65 17.03 -7.38
C ARG A 39 -12.10 18.04 -8.37
N VAL A 40 -12.14 19.33 -8.04
CA VAL A 40 -11.55 20.37 -8.91
C VAL A 40 -10.04 20.16 -9.03
N ALA A 41 -9.34 19.91 -7.92
CA ALA A 41 -7.91 19.63 -7.95
C ALA A 41 -7.59 18.38 -8.80
N VAL A 42 -8.29 17.26 -8.59
CA VAL A 42 -8.09 16.02 -9.37
C VAL A 42 -8.38 16.27 -10.85
N ALA A 43 -9.45 16.99 -11.18
CA ALA A 43 -9.79 17.34 -12.56
C ALA A 43 -8.74 18.25 -13.21
N LEU A 44 -8.12 19.17 -12.47
CA LEU A 44 -7.04 20.01 -13.00
C LEU A 44 -5.75 19.21 -13.22
N LEU A 45 -5.40 18.32 -12.28
CA LEU A 45 -4.14 17.58 -12.30
C LEU A 45 -4.18 16.37 -13.24
N THR A 46 -5.35 15.78 -13.47
CA THR A 46 -5.48 14.47 -14.15
C THR A 46 -6.68 14.44 -15.10
N ARG A 47 -6.75 13.42 -15.96
CA ARG A 47 -7.89 13.09 -16.80
C ARG A 47 -8.49 11.79 -16.26
N THR A 48 -9.43 11.90 -15.32
CA THR A 48 -10.03 10.75 -14.64
C THR A 48 -11.30 10.29 -15.35
N THR A 49 -11.38 9.02 -15.67
CA THR A 49 -12.58 8.32 -16.16
C THR A 49 -13.07 7.36 -15.09
N VAL A 50 -14.39 7.26 -14.91
CA VAL A 50 -15.02 6.34 -13.96
C VAL A 50 -15.97 5.42 -14.71
N ILE A 51 -15.82 4.11 -14.56
CA ILE A 51 -16.57 3.06 -15.26
C ILE A 51 -17.24 2.14 -14.22
N GLY A 52 -18.45 1.65 -14.50
CA GLY A 52 -19.12 0.63 -13.68
C GLY A 52 -19.67 1.15 -12.34
N ARG A 53 -19.84 2.47 -12.18
CA ARG A 53 -20.27 3.07 -10.91
C ARG A 53 -21.62 2.52 -10.41
N GLU A 54 -22.47 2.15 -11.34
CA GLU A 54 -23.75 1.47 -11.16
C GLU A 54 -23.63 0.11 -10.46
N ASN A 55 -22.46 -0.54 -10.51
CA ASN A 55 -22.19 -1.80 -9.81
C ASN A 55 -22.11 -1.63 -8.29
N ILE A 56 -22.02 -0.41 -7.77
CA ILE A 56 -21.98 -0.17 -6.32
C ILE A 56 -23.40 -0.39 -5.74
N PRO A 57 -23.60 -1.39 -4.85
CA PRO A 57 -24.92 -1.67 -4.29
C PRO A 57 -25.50 -0.48 -3.50
N GLU A 58 -26.82 -0.34 -3.46
CA GLU A 58 -27.46 0.65 -2.59
C GLU A 58 -27.21 0.36 -1.10
N GLY A 59 -27.19 -0.92 -0.74
CA GLY A 59 -26.96 -1.44 0.62
C GLY A 59 -25.48 -1.49 1.06
N PRO A 60 -25.17 -2.25 2.12
CA PRO A 60 -23.79 -2.41 2.57
C PRO A 60 -22.94 -3.15 1.54
N ALA A 61 -21.70 -2.72 1.38
CA ALA A 61 -20.74 -3.34 0.47
C ALA A 61 -19.31 -3.08 0.94
N LEU A 62 -18.45 -4.05 0.68
CA LEU A 62 -17.01 -3.89 0.73
C LEU A 62 -16.52 -3.45 -0.65
N LEU A 63 -15.72 -2.40 -0.71
CA LEU A 63 -15.09 -1.90 -1.92
C LEU A 63 -13.60 -2.22 -1.81
N ALA A 64 -13.08 -3.05 -2.69
CA ALA A 64 -11.72 -3.56 -2.59
C ALA A 64 -10.96 -3.32 -3.89
N GLY A 65 -9.80 -2.65 -3.83
CA GLY A 65 -9.02 -2.37 -5.03
C GLY A 65 -7.52 -2.57 -4.86
N ASN A 66 -6.80 -2.42 -5.97
CA ASN A 66 -5.34 -2.37 -6.01
C ASN A 66 -4.80 -1.05 -5.41
N HIS A 67 -3.54 -1.05 -4.95
CA HIS A 67 -2.94 0.13 -4.30
C HIS A 67 -1.51 0.42 -4.79
N PHE A 68 -1.37 1.09 -5.93
CA PHE A 68 -0.08 1.52 -6.47
C PHE A 68 0.52 2.74 -5.78
N SER A 69 -0.33 3.68 -5.37
CA SER A 69 0.10 5.04 -5.07
C SER A 69 -0.65 5.60 -3.88
N SER A 70 0.03 6.48 -3.13
CA SER A 70 -0.64 7.31 -2.13
C SER A 70 -1.75 8.20 -2.73
N TYR A 71 -1.80 8.34 -4.06
CA TYR A 71 -2.83 9.08 -4.79
C TYR A 71 -4.12 8.28 -5.04
N ASP A 72 -4.09 6.95 -4.92
CA ASP A 72 -5.27 6.10 -5.17
C ASP A 72 -6.41 6.47 -4.24
N ALA A 73 -6.13 6.55 -2.93
CA ALA A 73 -7.13 6.90 -1.94
C ALA A 73 -7.75 8.28 -2.21
N PRO A 74 -6.98 9.40 -2.35
CA PRO A 74 -7.53 10.69 -2.75
C PRO A 74 -8.42 10.63 -3.99
N VAL A 75 -7.98 10.01 -5.09
CA VAL A 75 -8.72 10.00 -6.36
C VAL A 75 -10.02 9.23 -6.21
N ILE A 76 -9.96 8.04 -5.61
CA ILE A 76 -11.12 7.21 -5.37
C ILE A 76 -12.11 7.92 -4.43
N ILE A 77 -11.63 8.49 -3.32
CA ILE A 77 -12.45 9.22 -2.36
C ILE A 77 -13.24 10.31 -3.06
N MET A 78 -12.62 11.08 -3.98
CA MET A 78 -13.30 12.16 -4.70
C MET A 78 -14.41 11.65 -5.63
N HIS A 79 -14.26 10.45 -6.19
CA HIS A 79 -15.19 9.87 -7.17
C HIS A 79 -16.24 8.94 -6.55
N TYR A 80 -16.04 8.45 -5.32
CA TYR A 80 -17.02 7.65 -4.59
C TYR A 80 -18.38 8.36 -4.42
N PRO A 81 -19.47 7.57 -4.31
CA PRO A 81 -20.68 8.02 -3.63
C PRO A 81 -20.35 8.54 -2.21
N PHE A 82 -21.08 9.56 -1.75
CA PHE A 82 -20.88 10.11 -0.41
C PHE A 82 -21.28 9.07 0.65
N GLY A 83 -20.47 8.91 1.71
CA GLY A 83 -20.76 8.01 2.82
C GLY A 83 -19.99 6.69 2.84
N ILE A 84 -19.07 6.48 1.89
CA ILE A 84 -18.11 5.36 1.96
C ILE A 84 -17.01 5.72 2.95
N GLN A 85 -16.85 4.89 3.99
CA GLN A 85 -15.75 5.02 4.94
C GLN A 85 -14.52 4.29 4.40
N SER A 86 -13.33 4.79 4.71
CA SER A 86 -12.07 4.15 4.34
C SER A 86 -11.32 3.73 5.58
N VAL A 87 -10.40 2.77 5.43
CA VAL A 87 -9.50 2.40 6.53
C VAL A 87 -8.15 3.03 6.30
N GLY A 88 -7.67 3.74 7.32
CA GLY A 88 -6.46 4.52 7.24
C GLY A 88 -5.44 4.08 8.28
N PHE A 89 -4.17 4.20 7.92
CA PHE A 89 -3.04 3.91 8.78
C PHE A 89 -2.98 4.83 10.01
N ALA A 90 -2.77 4.25 11.20
CA ALA A 90 -2.70 4.98 12.46
C ALA A 90 -1.27 5.33 12.92
N ASP A 91 -0.24 4.62 12.45
CA ASP A 91 1.04 4.57 13.20
C ASP A 91 2.01 5.74 12.97
N PHE A 92 1.73 6.67 12.04
CA PHE A 92 2.60 7.84 11.78
C PHE A 92 2.01 9.16 12.27
N ARG A 93 2.91 10.07 12.68
CA ARG A 93 2.58 11.49 12.84
C ARG A 93 2.09 12.01 11.49
N LYS A 94 0.78 12.19 11.36
CA LYS A 94 0.15 12.60 10.11
C LYS A 94 0.67 13.98 9.72
N SER A 95 1.13 14.12 8.48
CA SER A 95 1.33 15.44 7.88
C SER A 95 0.00 16.20 7.88
N TRP A 96 0.05 17.53 7.80
CA TRP A 96 -1.19 18.33 7.75
C TRP A 96 -2.10 17.93 6.58
N LYS A 97 -1.52 17.52 5.44
CA LYS A 97 -2.23 17.00 4.27
C LYS A 97 -2.90 15.65 4.55
N ALA A 98 -2.19 14.73 5.20
CA ALA A 98 -2.75 13.44 5.59
C ALA A 98 -3.87 13.61 6.62
N LYS A 99 -3.69 14.47 7.63
CA LYS A 99 -4.75 14.79 8.59
C LYS A 99 -6.00 15.36 7.90
N PHE A 100 -5.82 16.30 6.97
CA PHE A 100 -6.90 16.87 6.17
C PHE A 100 -7.70 15.81 5.39
N LEU A 101 -7.01 14.88 4.72
CA LEU A 101 -7.67 13.80 3.98
C LEU A 101 -8.43 12.84 4.91
N TYR A 102 -7.84 12.45 6.04
CA TYR A 102 -8.49 11.55 7.01
C TYR A 102 -9.74 12.16 7.62
N ASP A 103 -9.70 13.44 7.99
CA ASP A 103 -10.84 14.15 8.56
C ASP A 103 -11.99 14.28 7.53
N SER A 104 -11.68 14.21 6.23
CA SER A 104 -12.65 14.29 5.14
C SER A 104 -13.42 12.99 4.85
N VAL A 105 -12.96 11.83 5.36
CA VAL A 105 -13.49 10.50 4.97
C VAL A 105 -13.89 9.56 6.10
N ASP A 106 -13.98 10.03 7.34
CA ASP A 106 -14.25 9.15 8.50
C ASP A 106 -13.32 7.94 8.51
N ALA A 107 -12.02 8.16 8.29
CA ALA A 107 -11.09 7.06 8.19
C ALA A 107 -11.03 6.29 9.53
N ILE A 108 -11.33 4.98 9.51
CA ILE A 108 -11.14 4.12 10.67
C ILE A 108 -9.62 3.92 10.84
N PRO A 109 -9.03 4.39 11.95
CA PRO A 109 -7.61 4.18 12.20
C PRO A 109 -7.37 2.69 12.49
N ILE A 110 -6.35 2.11 11.85
CA ILE A 110 -5.90 0.75 12.11
C ILE A 110 -4.40 0.73 12.43
N HIS A 111 -4.05 0.03 13.50
CA HIS A 111 -2.67 -0.37 13.78
C HIS A 111 -2.33 -1.60 12.94
N ARG A 112 -1.35 -1.50 12.03
CA ARG A 112 -1.08 -2.61 11.10
C ARG A 112 0.01 -3.57 11.60
N THR A 113 0.81 -3.16 12.59
CA THR A 113 1.87 -3.98 13.19
C THR A 113 1.35 -4.95 14.26
N SER A 114 0.07 -4.87 14.63
CA SER A 114 -0.56 -5.74 15.64
C SER A 114 -2.01 -6.03 15.29
N VAL A 115 -2.59 -7.08 15.86
CA VAL A 115 -4.01 -7.40 15.68
C VAL A 115 -4.89 -6.32 16.33
N ASP A 116 -5.43 -5.42 15.52
CA ASP A 116 -6.31 -4.34 15.97
C ASP A 116 -7.78 -4.79 16.00
N ARG A 117 -8.16 -5.49 17.08
CA ARG A 117 -9.54 -5.96 17.28
C ARG A 117 -10.55 -4.81 17.31
N LYS A 118 -10.14 -3.63 17.78
CA LYS A 118 -11.03 -2.46 17.88
C LYS A 118 -11.36 -1.93 16.49
N ALA A 119 -10.35 -1.77 15.63
CA ALA A 119 -10.57 -1.39 14.23
C ALA A 119 -11.41 -2.45 13.50
N MET A 120 -11.14 -3.74 13.72
CA MET A 120 -11.92 -4.82 13.13
C MET A 120 -13.40 -4.77 13.53
N ASN A 121 -13.69 -4.60 14.81
CA ASN A 121 -15.07 -4.47 15.29
C ASN A 121 -15.75 -3.21 14.72
N ALA A 122 -15.04 -2.09 14.64
CA ALA A 122 -15.57 -0.87 14.03
C ALA A 122 -15.94 -1.05 12.55
N MET A 123 -15.10 -1.76 11.78
CA MET A 123 -15.39 -2.10 10.38
C MET A 123 -16.64 -2.99 10.27
N ILE A 124 -16.75 -4.03 11.12
CA ILE A 124 -17.91 -4.91 11.18
C ILE A 124 -19.19 -4.12 11.52
N ASP A 125 -19.11 -3.20 12.47
CA ASP A 125 -20.25 -2.37 12.89
C ASP A 125 -20.74 -1.45 11.76
N VAL A 126 -19.82 -0.85 10.99
CA VAL A 126 -20.17 -0.04 9.82
C VAL A 126 -20.98 -0.86 8.81
N LEU A 127 -20.50 -2.07 8.49
CA LEU A 127 -21.14 -2.95 7.52
C LEU A 127 -22.50 -3.47 8.03
N LYS A 128 -22.58 -3.92 9.28
CA LYS A 128 -23.84 -4.39 9.90
C LYS A 128 -24.92 -3.33 9.97
N ARG A 129 -24.53 -2.06 10.04
CA ARG A 129 -25.45 -0.92 10.03
C ARG A 129 -25.87 -0.50 8.62
N GLY A 130 -25.45 -1.21 7.57
CA GLY A 130 -25.80 -0.87 6.18
C GLY A 130 -24.83 0.10 5.51
N GLY A 131 -23.69 0.39 6.14
CA GLY A 131 -22.64 1.25 5.59
C GLY A 131 -21.76 0.55 4.56
N LYS A 132 -20.93 1.34 3.86
CA LYS A 132 -19.96 0.86 2.87
C LYS A 132 -18.54 1.14 3.34
N LEU A 133 -17.63 0.22 3.07
CA LEU A 133 -16.25 0.32 3.52
C LEU A 133 -15.29 0.07 2.35
N ALA A 134 -14.29 0.94 2.19
CA ALA A 134 -13.23 0.83 1.19
C ALA A 134 -11.91 0.37 1.81
N LEU A 135 -11.30 -0.64 1.19
CA LEU A 135 -10.09 -1.34 1.63
C LEU A 135 -9.20 -1.68 0.44
N TYR A 136 -7.93 -1.96 0.73
CA TYR A 136 -6.97 -2.47 -0.24
C TYR A 136 -6.46 -3.83 0.27
N PRO A 137 -6.77 -4.95 -0.41
CA PRO A 137 -6.35 -6.28 0.03
C PRO A 137 -4.83 -6.41 0.22
N GLU A 138 -4.03 -5.64 -0.52
CA GLU A 138 -2.56 -5.63 -0.44
C GLU A 138 -2.00 -5.12 0.90
N GLY A 139 -2.81 -4.41 1.69
CA GLY A 139 -2.43 -3.89 3.01
C GLY A 139 -1.63 -2.57 2.99
N GLY A 140 -1.24 -2.08 1.80
CA GLY A 140 -0.67 -0.74 1.59
C GLY A 140 0.05 -0.59 0.25
N SER A 141 0.50 0.63 -0.06
CA SER A 141 1.02 1.02 -1.39
C SER A 141 2.54 0.89 -1.57
N TRP A 142 3.18 -0.05 -0.89
CA TRP A 142 4.64 -0.18 -0.87
C TRP A 142 5.17 -1.10 -1.98
N GLU A 143 4.56 -1.01 -3.16
CA GLU A 143 5.02 -1.68 -4.38
C GLU A 143 5.20 -3.18 -4.14
N LYS A 144 4.07 -3.90 -4.12
CA LYS A 144 4.00 -5.35 -3.96
C LYS A 144 3.82 -6.03 -5.31
N GLY A 145 4.39 -7.23 -5.44
CA GLY A 145 4.15 -8.11 -6.59
C GLY A 145 2.74 -8.70 -6.55
N PHE A 146 2.45 -9.59 -7.51
CA PHE A 146 1.17 -10.26 -7.57
C PHE A 146 0.90 -11.11 -6.31
N TYR A 147 -0.37 -11.16 -5.89
CA TYR A 147 -0.88 -12.04 -4.83
C TYR A 147 -0.28 -11.87 -3.41
N ASP A 148 0.54 -10.85 -3.13
CA ASP A 148 0.89 -10.47 -1.75
C ASP A 148 -0.27 -9.72 -1.08
N VAL A 149 -1.28 -10.48 -0.68
CA VAL A 149 -2.57 -10.01 -0.19
C VAL A 149 -2.81 -10.40 1.27
N LYS A 150 -3.70 -9.66 1.92
CA LYS A 150 -4.20 -9.92 3.27
C LYS A 150 -5.64 -10.42 3.20
N ASP A 151 -5.97 -11.34 4.11
CA ASP A 151 -7.27 -11.99 4.23
C ASP A 151 -8.39 -11.12 4.84
N GLY A 152 -8.08 -9.88 5.25
CA GLY A 152 -9.00 -9.02 5.98
C GLY A 152 -10.28 -8.66 5.23
N VAL A 153 -10.22 -8.46 3.91
CA VAL A 153 -11.40 -8.17 3.09
C VAL A 153 -12.31 -9.40 3.01
N ALA A 154 -11.74 -10.57 2.72
CA ALA A 154 -12.47 -11.83 2.69
C ALA A 154 -13.09 -12.16 4.06
N TYR A 155 -12.34 -11.94 5.14
CA TYR A 155 -12.82 -12.14 6.50
C TYR A 155 -14.02 -11.25 6.82
N LEU A 156 -13.95 -9.95 6.49
CA LEU A 156 -15.04 -9.01 6.70
C LEU A 156 -16.29 -9.41 5.91
N SER A 157 -16.12 -9.82 4.65
CA SER A 157 -17.22 -10.30 3.82
C SER A 157 -17.88 -11.53 4.44
N MET A 158 -17.09 -12.51 4.88
CA MET A 158 -17.57 -13.73 5.51
C MET A 158 -18.35 -13.47 6.81
N VAL A 159 -17.84 -12.62 7.70
CA VAL A 159 -18.50 -12.40 9.02
C VAL A 159 -19.70 -11.46 8.96
N THR A 160 -19.82 -10.64 7.91
CA THR A 160 -20.92 -9.68 7.75
C THR A 160 -21.94 -10.08 6.69
N GLY A 161 -21.61 -11.03 5.82
CA GLY A 161 -22.47 -11.46 4.71
C GLY A 161 -22.62 -10.40 3.62
N VAL A 162 -21.69 -9.44 3.53
CA VAL A 162 -21.76 -8.35 2.54
C VAL A 162 -20.98 -8.70 1.28
N PRO A 163 -21.45 -8.26 0.09
CA PRO A 163 -20.75 -8.48 -1.17
C PRO A 163 -19.47 -7.63 -1.25
N ILE A 164 -18.55 -8.05 -2.13
CA ILE A 164 -17.31 -7.33 -2.43
C ILE A 164 -17.40 -6.75 -3.84
N VAL A 165 -17.19 -5.45 -3.99
CA VAL A 165 -17.08 -4.77 -5.27
C VAL A 165 -15.59 -4.59 -5.58
N PRO A 166 -15.04 -5.31 -6.59
CA PRO A 166 -13.66 -5.12 -7.02
C PRO A 166 -13.50 -3.75 -7.69
N ILE A 167 -12.36 -3.11 -7.47
CA ILE A 167 -12.01 -1.81 -8.03
C ILE A 167 -10.63 -1.89 -8.65
N ALA A 168 -10.54 -1.59 -9.95
CA ALA A 168 -9.27 -1.33 -10.60
C ALA A 168 -9.01 0.18 -10.67
N VAL A 169 -7.83 0.57 -10.25
CA VAL A 169 -7.31 1.94 -10.30
C VAL A 169 -6.09 1.93 -11.19
N ASN A 170 -6.24 2.51 -12.38
CA ASN A 170 -5.23 2.48 -13.42
C ASN A 170 -4.56 3.84 -13.61
N GLY A 171 -3.27 3.85 -13.94
CA GLY A 171 -2.52 5.06 -14.30
C GLY A 171 -2.12 5.97 -13.12
N THR A 172 -2.10 5.44 -11.90
CA THR A 172 -1.73 6.22 -10.69
C THR A 172 -0.28 6.05 -10.24
N TYR A 173 0.44 5.02 -10.70
CA TYR A 173 1.79 4.69 -10.21
C TYR A 173 2.82 5.81 -10.46
N ASP A 174 2.75 6.52 -11.59
CA ASP A 174 3.69 7.61 -11.93
C ASP A 174 3.06 9.01 -11.93
N VAL A 175 1.87 9.15 -11.33
CA VAL A 175 1.04 10.35 -11.39
C VAL A 175 1.80 11.61 -10.97
N TRP A 176 2.53 11.58 -9.85
CA TRP A 176 3.25 12.75 -9.34
C TRP A 176 4.41 13.17 -10.25
N ARG A 177 5.11 12.19 -10.86
CA ARG A 177 6.18 12.45 -11.82
C ARG A 177 5.64 13.16 -13.06
N ARG A 178 4.50 12.71 -13.58
CA ARG A 178 3.82 13.31 -14.74
C ARG A 178 3.27 14.70 -14.41
N VAL A 179 2.60 14.86 -13.27
CA VAL A 179 2.07 16.16 -12.80
C VAL A 179 3.17 17.20 -12.60
N CYS A 180 4.32 16.83 -12.00
CA CYS A 180 5.45 17.73 -11.85
C CYS A 180 6.07 18.16 -13.20
N ARG A 181 5.85 17.39 -14.26
CA ARG A 181 6.20 17.74 -15.65
C ARG A 181 5.08 18.47 -16.38
N LEU A 182 4.09 18.99 -15.65
CA LEU A 182 2.90 19.68 -16.17
C LEU A 182 2.07 18.83 -17.14
N GLN A 183 2.15 17.50 -17.02
CA GLN A 183 1.33 16.57 -17.78
C GLN A 183 0.08 16.21 -16.99
N ARG A 184 -1.04 16.00 -17.69
CA ARG A 184 -2.29 15.50 -17.10
C ARG A 184 -2.45 14.00 -17.40
N PRO A 185 -1.96 13.10 -16.52
CA PRO A 185 -2.06 11.67 -16.72
C PRO A 185 -3.51 11.22 -16.79
N ARG A 186 -3.77 10.16 -17.56
CA ARG A 186 -5.07 9.49 -17.60
C ARG A 186 -5.15 8.55 -16.41
N ILE A 187 -6.28 8.58 -15.72
CA ILE A 187 -6.58 7.66 -14.62
C ILE A 187 -7.93 7.03 -14.92
N THR A 188 -8.03 5.71 -14.83
CA THR A 188 -9.31 5.01 -14.96
C THR A 188 -9.63 4.35 -13.62
N ILE A 189 -10.83 4.63 -13.10
CA ILE A 189 -11.37 3.93 -11.94
C ILE A 189 -12.50 3.05 -12.45
N GLU A 190 -12.32 1.74 -12.38
CA GLU A 190 -13.31 0.78 -12.83
C GLU A 190 -13.87 0.00 -11.63
N PHE A 191 -15.19 0.02 -11.50
CA PHE A 191 -15.91 -0.75 -10.50
C PHE A 191 -16.46 -2.01 -11.17
N GLY A 192 -15.94 -3.17 -10.81
CA GLY A 192 -16.38 -4.45 -11.38
C GLY A 192 -17.71 -4.93 -10.78
N GLU A 193 -18.21 -6.05 -11.30
CA GLU A 193 -19.44 -6.66 -10.80
C GLU A 193 -19.27 -7.11 -9.34
N PRO A 194 -20.31 -6.95 -8.48
CA PRO A 194 -20.23 -7.38 -7.09
C PRO A 194 -20.07 -8.90 -6.97
N LEU A 195 -19.00 -9.32 -6.31
CA LEU A 195 -18.77 -10.70 -5.93
C LEU A 195 -19.68 -11.07 -4.73
N PRO A 196 -20.20 -12.31 -4.71
CA PRO A 196 -21.02 -12.78 -3.60
C PRO A 196 -20.23 -12.79 -2.28
N PRO A 197 -20.90 -12.77 -1.13
CA PRO A 197 -20.23 -12.85 0.15
C PRO A 197 -19.39 -14.13 0.27
N VAL A 198 -18.19 -14.00 0.86
CA VAL A 198 -17.29 -15.13 1.06
C VAL A 198 -17.92 -16.14 2.03
N ALA A 199 -17.94 -17.42 1.66
CA ALA A 199 -18.44 -18.50 2.50
C ALA A 199 -17.30 -19.39 2.99
N SER A 200 -17.31 -19.73 4.28
CA SER A 200 -16.38 -20.67 4.89
C SER A 200 -17.10 -21.45 5.99
N ALA A 201 -17.29 -22.76 5.77
CA ALA A 201 -18.06 -23.62 6.67
C ALA A 201 -17.18 -24.25 7.77
N ASP A 202 -15.95 -24.64 7.45
CA ASP A 202 -15.05 -25.33 8.39
C ASP A 202 -14.03 -24.35 8.99
N ARG A 203 -13.95 -24.33 10.33
CA ARG A 203 -12.98 -23.52 11.06
C ARG A 203 -11.53 -23.95 10.79
N LYS A 204 -11.28 -25.21 10.45
CA LYS A 204 -9.93 -25.73 10.19
C LYS A 204 -9.37 -25.23 8.86
N THR A 205 -10.19 -25.15 7.83
CA THR A 205 -9.80 -24.72 6.47
C THR A 205 -9.96 -23.22 6.26
N ARG A 206 -10.73 -22.54 7.11
CA ARG A 206 -11.05 -21.10 7.03
C ARG A 206 -9.88 -20.20 6.63
N ARG A 207 -8.71 -20.36 7.27
CA ARG A 207 -7.56 -19.48 6.96
C ARG A 207 -7.14 -19.60 5.49
N GLN A 208 -7.09 -20.84 4.97
CA GLN A 208 -6.74 -21.11 3.58
C GLN A 208 -7.85 -20.62 2.65
N GLU A 209 -9.12 -20.86 2.99
CA GLU A 209 -10.26 -20.39 2.21
C GLU A 209 -10.32 -18.86 2.10
N LEU A 210 -10.04 -18.13 3.19
CA LEU A 210 -10.00 -16.66 3.19
C LEU A 210 -8.81 -16.11 2.40
N GLN A 211 -7.66 -16.78 2.46
CA GLN A 211 -6.50 -16.44 1.65
C GLN A 211 -6.82 -16.63 0.16
N GLN A 212 -7.34 -17.80 -0.23
CA GLN A 212 -7.75 -18.08 -1.60
C GLN A 212 -8.79 -17.08 -2.10
N ALA A 213 -9.82 -16.77 -1.31
CA ALA A 213 -10.83 -15.78 -1.69
C ALA A 213 -10.24 -14.37 -1.91
N SER A 214 -9.15 -14.04 -1.21
CA SER A 214 -8.45 -12.76 -1.39
C SER A 214 -7.57 -12.75 -2.64
N GLU A 215 -6.99 -13.91 -2.99
CA GLU A 215 -6.26 -14.11 -4.25
C GLU A 215 -7.20 -14.09 -5.45
N ASP A 216 -8.35 -14.74 -5.38
CA ASP A 216 -9.39 -14.74 -6.43
C ASP A 216 -9.95 -13.32 -6.66
N LEU A 217 -10.14 -12.56 -5.56
CA LEU A 217 -10.51 -11.15 -5.63
C LEU A 217 -9.45 -10.32 -6.36
N MET A 218 -8.17 -10.51 -6.04
CA MET A 218 -7.10 -9.80 -6.74
C MET A 218 -6.95 -10.27 -8.18
N HIS A 219 -7.13 -11.56 -8.48
CA HIS A 219 -7.17 -12.08 -9.85
C HIS A 219 -8.23 -11.35 -10.69
N THR A 220 -9.42 -11.18 -10.12
CA THR A 220 -10.50 -10.39 -10.72
C THR A 220 -10.05 -8.94 -10.98
N ILE A 221 -9.43 -8.29 -9.99
CA ILE A 221 -8.91 -6.91 -10.12
C ILE A 221 -7.82 -6.84 -11.20
N TYR A 222 -6.91 -7.81 -11.27
CA TYR A 222 -5.86 -7.86 -12.29
C TYR A 222 -6.43 -7.97 -13.70
N GLY A 223 -7.55 -8.68 -13.87
CA GLY A 223 -8.27 -8.76 -15.15
C GLY A 223 -8.75 -7.39 -15.65
N MET A 224 -9.03 -6.46 -14.72
CA MET A 224 -9.51 -5.10 -15.00
C MET A 224 -8.38 -4.07 -15.15
N LEU A 225 -7.11 -4.45 -14.94
CA LEU A 225 -5.98 -3.52 -15.02
C LEU A 225 -5.57 -3.22 -16.46
N ASP A 226 -5.01 -2.01 -16.67
CA ASP A 226 -4.40 -1.61 -17.93
C ASP A 226 -3.09 -2.36 -18.13
N ASP A 227 -2.65 -2.49 -19.37
CA ASP A 227 -1.41 -3.21 -19.71
C ASP A 227 -0.19 -2.59 -19.02
N ASP A 228 -0.11 -1.25 -18.99
CA ASP A 228 0.94 -0.52 -18.27
C ASP A 228 0.98 -0.87 -16.77
N ASP A 229 -0.20 -1.04 -16.16
CA ASP A 229 -0.34 -1.32 -14.72
C ASP A 229 -0.05 -2.80 -14.39
N LEU A 230 -0.39 -3.73 -15.29
CA LEU A 230 0.03 -5.13 -15.19
C LEU A 230 1.54 -5.29 -15.35
N ILE A 231 2.13 -4.62 -16.34
CA ILE A 231 3.58 -4.58 -16.54
C ILE A 231 4.26 -3.99 -15.30
N HIS A 232 3.65 -2.99 -14.66
CA HIS A 232 4.16 -2.42 -13.41
C HIS A 232 4.19 -3.45 -12.27
N TYR A 233 3.12 -4.23 -12.06
CA TYR A 233 3.13 -5.34 -11.10
C TYR A 233 4.22 -6.37 -11.41
N ALA A 234 4.31 -6.80 -12.67
CA ALA A 234 5.31 -7.76 -13.11
C ALA A 234 6.74 -7.24 -12.90
N THR A 235 6.94 -5.93 -13.09
CA THR A 235 8.22 -5.26 -12.82
C THR A 235 8.56 -5.32 -11.35
N ILE A 236 7.63 -4.92 -10.47
CA ILE A 236 7.83 -4.91 -9.02
C ILE A 236 8.17 -6.32 -8.49
N GLU A 237 7.44 -7.33 -8.94
CA GLU A 237 7.66 -8.73 -8.56
C GLU A 237 9.09 -9.21 -8.87
N ARG A 238 9.68 -8.70 -9.95
CA ARG A 238 11.03 -9.06 -10.42
C ARG A 238 12.13 -8.17 -9.85
N GLN A 239 11.78 -7.10 -9.13
CA GLN A 239 12.76 -6.18 -8.56
C GLN A 239 13.55 -6.86 -7.43
N CYS A 240 14.86 -6.86 -7.60
CA CYS A 240 15.84 -7.16 -6.58
C CYS A 240 16.61 -5.90 -6.21
N PHE A 241 17.09 -5.90 -4.96
CA PHE A 241 17.78 -4.78 -4.37
C PHE A 241 19.14 -5.24 -3.85
N THR A 242 20.17 -4.46 -4.14
CA THR A 242 21.52 -4.69 -3.63
C THR A 242 22.02 -3.44 -2.94
N GLY A 243 22.28 -3.55 -1.63
CA GLY A 243 22.89 -2.47 -0.85
C GLY A 243 24.38 -2.69 -0.69
N ARG A 244 25.19 -1.65 -0.88
CA ARG A 244 26.64 -1.69 -0.64
C ARG A 244 27.08 -0.52 0.22
N LEU A 245 28.01 -0.81 1.13
CA LEU A 245 28.70 0.20 1.91
C LEU A 245 30.07 0.43 1.32
N GLU A 246 30.31 1.63 0.81
CA GLU A 246 31.61 2.04 0.33
C GLU A 246 32.32 2.91 1.36
N ILE A 247 33.63 2.71 1.47
CA ILE A 247 34.46 3.31 2.50
C ILE A 247 35.61 4.07 1.83
N GLN A 248 35.84 5.29 2.29
CA GLN A 248 36.94 6.15 1.82
C GLN A 248 37.68 6.74 3.01
N ALA A 249 39.00 6.89 2.89
CA ALA A 249 39.80 7.60 3.89
C ALA A 249 39.32 9.06 4.08
N GLY A 250 39.35 9.53 5.32
CA GLY A 250 39.10 10.92 5.66
C GLY A 250 40.28 11.85 5.34
N LYS A 251 40.27 13.03 5.95
CA LYS A 251 41.34 14.03 5.72
C LYS A 251 42.60 13.72 6.52
N ARG A 252 42.50 13.00 7.64
CA ARG A 252 43.62 12.72 8.55
C ARG A 252 44.09 11.26 8.56
N GLY A 253 43.42 10.36 7.84
CA GLY A 253 43.77 8.93 7.80
C GLY A 253 44.51 8.52 6.52
N ALA A 254 45.58 7.73 6.66
CA ALA A 254 46.20 6.97 5.58
C ALA A 254 46.50 5.53 6.05
N ALA A 255 46.39 4.59 5.09
CA ALA A 255 46.70 3.14 5.11
C ALA A 255 45.48 2.18 5.25
N PRO A 256 45.57 0.98 4.61
CA PRO A 256 44.45 0.28 3.99
C PRO A 256 43.52 -0.40 4.99
N LEU A 257 42.24 -0.52 4.60
CA LEU A 257 41.24 -1.34 5.28
C LEU A 257 41.82 -2.75 5.47
N ALA A 258 42.17 -3.13 6.70
CA ALA A 258 42.61 -4.48 7.05
C ALA A 258 41.68 -5.02 8.15
N GLY A 259 41.27 -6.27 8.01
CA GLY A 259 40.34 -6.93 8.95
C GLY A 259 38.87 -6.62 8.67
N GLU A 260 38.09 -6.41 9.73
CA GLU A 260 36.62 -6.35 9.71
C GLU A 260 36.04 -5.29 8.76
N LEU A 261 36.72 -4.16 8.57
CA LEU A 261 36.28 -3.09 7.66
C LEU A 261 36.50 -3.42 6.17
N ALA A 262 37.40 -4.35 5.84
CA ALA A 262 37.57 -4.84 4.47
C ALA A 262 36.48 -5.87 4.14
N GLU A 263 36.22 -6.81 5.06
CA GLU A 263 35.12 -7.77 4.94
C GLU A 263 33.76 -7.06 4.89
N ALA A 264 33.62 -5.94 5.60
CA ALA A 264 32.46 -5.07 5.57
C ALA A 264 32.13 -4.46 4.21
N ALA A 265 33.14 -4.17 3.39
CA ALA A 265 32.95 -3.61 2.06
C ALA A 265 32.34 -4.64 1.09
N ASP A 266 32.51 -5.92 1.37
CA ASP A 266 31.94 -7.03 0.59
C ASP A 266 30.55 -7.46 1.07
N GLN A 267 30.10 -6.98 2.24
CA GLN A 267 28.76 -7.30 2.74
C GLN A 267 27.66 -6.63 1.93
N ARG A 268 26.56 -7.37 1.77
CA ARG A 268 25.34 -6.90 1.12
C ARG A 268 24.30 -6.47 2.13
N PHE A 269 23.64 -5.37 1.82
CA PHE A 269 22.56 -4.79 2.62
C PHE A 269 21.27 -4.72 1.80
N ASP A 270 20.80 -5.89 1.35
CA ASP A 270 19.71 -6.01 0.37
C ASP A 270 18.37 -5.53 0.94
N VAL A 271 18.07 -5.86 2.20
CA VAL A 271 16.83 -5.44 2.86
C VAL A 271 16.81 -3.93 3.11
N LEU A 272 17.93 -3.37 3.57
CA LEU A 272 18.07 -1.92 3.73
C LEU A 272 18.01 -1.20 2.38
N ALA A 273 18.58 -1.78 1.33
CA ALA A 273 18.46 -1.23 -0.02
C ALA A 273 17.03 -1.23 -0.53
N GLU A 274 16.25 -2.29 -0.30
CA GLU A 274 14.82 -2.31 -0.61
C GLU A 274 14.08 -1.21 0.18
N LEU A 275 14.34 -1.10 1.48
CA LEU A 275 13.74 -0.09 2.35
C LEU A 275 14.01 1.33 1.83
N PHE A 276 15.25 1.64 1.45
CA PHE A 276 15.64 2.99 1.01
C PHE A 276 15.21 3.29 -0.42
N SER A 277 15.10 2.26 -1.27
CA SER A 277 14.71 2.42 -2.68
C SER A 277 13.20 2.63 -2.83
N LYS A 278 12.38 2.01 -1.97
CA LYS A 278 10.92 2.15 -1.99
C LYS A 278 10.48 3.41 -1.23
N GLN A 279 10.16 4.48 -1.96
CA GLN A 279 9.82 5.78 -1.38
C GLN A 279 8.67 5.70 -0.35
N ASN A 280 7.62 4.92 -0.62
CA ASN A 280 6.49 4.74 0.29
C ASN A 280 6.88 3.99 1.59
N MET A 281 7.98 3.24 1.58
CA MET A 281 8.54 2.62 2.77
C MET A 281 9.49 3.54 3.52
N PHE A 282 10.25 4.39 2.82
CA PHE A 282 11.28 5.22 3.45
C PHE A 282 10.78 6.57 3.97
N THR A 283 9.81 7.18 3.31
CA THR A 283 9.21 8.48 3.65
C THR A 283 8.83 8.63 5.14
N PRO A 284 8.26 7.60 5.81
CA PRO A 284 7.96 7.69 7.24
C PRO A 284 9.15 8.07 8.13
N PHE A 285 10.35 7.58 7.83
CA PHE A 285 11.54 7.84 8.66
C PHE A 285 12.02 9.29 8.53
N HIS A 286 12.08 9.84 7.30
CA HIS A 286 12.70 11.15 7.08
C HIS A 286 11.71 12.32 6.98
N GLU A 287 10.45 12.11 6.57
CA GLU A 287 9.45 13.20 6.48
C GLU A 287 8.54 13.28 7.70
N HIS A 288 8.04 12.14 8.18
CA HIS A 288 7.07 12.12 9.26
C HIS A 288 7.75 12.22 10.63
N GLU A 289 8.80 11.41 10.84
CA GLU A 289 9.58 11.41 12.08
C GLU A 289 10.77 12.37 12.05
N ARG A 290 11.12 12.88 10.86
CA ARG A 290 12.24 13.81 10.68
C ARG A 290 13.58 13.26 11.19
N LEU A 291 13.78 11.95 11.09
CA LEU A 291 15.06 11.32 11.41
C LEU A 291 16.13 11.82 10.42
N PRO A 292 17.42 11.90 10.84
CA PRO A 292 18.50 12.42 10.02
C PRO A 292 18.93 11.45 8.91
N MET A 293 18.06 11.15 7.94
CA MET A 293 18.27 10.09 6.94
C MET A 293 19.05 10.54 5.68
N LYS A 294 19.69 11.71 5.71
CA LYS A 294 20.38 12.29 4.55
C LYS A 294 21.43 11.36 3.91
N PRO A 295 22.20 10.54 4.68
CA PRO A 295 23.15 9.60 4.09
C PRO A 295 22.54 8.48 3.25
N PHE A 296 21.30 8.10 3.53
CA PHE A 296 20.57 7.07 2.78
C PHE A 296 19.77 7.67 1.60
N LEU A 297 19.47 8.97 1.65
CA LEU A 297 18.80 9.71 0.56
C LEU A 297 19.76 10.16 -0.55
N LYS A 298 21.07 10.23 -0.28
CA LYS A 298 22.06 10.76 -1.22
C LYS A 298 23.25 9.82 -1.33
N ALA A 299 23.43 9.21 -2.49
CA ALA A 299 24.55 8.34 -2.82
C ALA A 299 25.90 9.10 -2.96
N ARG A 300 26.39 9.70 -1.88
CA ARG A 300 27.70 10.38 -1.79
C ARG A 300 28.37 10.08 -0.47
N PHE A 301 29.66 10.38 -0.35
CA PHE A 301 30.40 10.20 0.89
C PHE A 301 29.99 11.21 1.98
N PHE A 302 29.82 10.72 3.19
CA PHE A 302 29.60 11.46 4.43
C PHE A 302 30.71 11.12 5.43
N LYS A 303 30.98 12.02 6.39
CA LYS A 303 31.87 11.66 7.51
C LYS A 303 31.23 10.53 8.29
N ALA A 304 32.03 9.58 8.80
CA ALA A 304 31.52 8.45 9.57
C ALA A 304 30.66 8.90 10.75
N ALA A 305 31.02 10.00 11.44
CA ALA A 305 30.22 10.54 12.54
C ALA A 305 28.80 10.96 12.12
N ASP A 306 28.67 11.65 10.98
CA ASP A 306 27.36 12.07 10.44
C ASP A 306 26.54 10.85 9.97
N PHE A 307 27.22 9.87 9.38
CA PHE A 307 26.62 8.62 8.94
C PHE A 307 26.09 7.80 10.14
N LYS A 308 26.90 7.65 11.18
CA LYS A 308 26.57 6.96 12.43
C LYS A 308 25.32 7.53 13.08
N VAL A 309 25.19 8.85 13.18
CA VAL A 309 23.97 9.50 13.71
C VAL A 309 22.71 9.03 12.96
N SER A 310 22.83 8.83 11.65
CA SER A 310 21.73 8.37 10.80
C SER A 310 21.43 6.88 11.02
N VAL A 311 22.46 6.06 11.14
CA VAL A 311 22.34 4.62 11.41
C VAL A 311 21.73 4.37 12.80
N ASP A 312 22.23 5.05 13.84
CA ASP A 312 21.73 4.94 15.20
C ASP A 312 20.25 5.35 15.27
N ALA A 313 19.88 6.47 14.63
CA ALA A 313 18.49 6.91 14.59
C ALA A 313 17.57 5.88 13.90
N LEU A 314 18.03 5.25 12.82
CA LEU A 314 17.27 4.19 12.13
C LEU A 314 17.17 2.92 12.98
N TYR A 315 18.27 2.50 13.61
CA TYR A 315 18.31 1.35 14.53
C TYR A 315 17.33 1.51 15.69
N GLU A 316 17.38 2.64 16.38
CA GLU A 316 16.47 2.96 17.49
C GLU A 316 15.01 3.04 17.02
N ALA A 317 14.78 3.60 15.83
CA ALA A 317 13.44 3.66 15.25
C ALA A 317 12.88 2.26 15.01
N LEU A 318 13.63 1.37 14.33
CA LEU A 318 13.21 0.01 14.01
C LEU A 318 13.03 -0.87 15.25
N ASN A 319 13.84 -0.69 16.30
CA ASN A 319 13.72 -1.44 17.55
C ASN A 319 12.69 -0.86 18.53
N GLY A 320 12.34 0.42 18.38
CA GLY A 320 11.36 1.11 19.20
C GLY A 320 10.03 1.32 18.47
N ARG A 321 9.81 2.56 18.03
CA ARG A 321 8.52 3.05 17.50
C ARG A 321 8.06 2.33 16.22
N PHE A 322 8.98 1.78 15.43
CA PHE A 322 8.72 1.07 14.18
C PHE A 322 8.90 -0.45 14.33
N LYS A 323 8.82 -0.98 15.55
CA LYS A 323 8.88 -2.43 15.76
C LYS A 323 7.82 -3.17 14.93
N GLY A 324 8.25 -4.16 14.15
CA GLY A 324 7.40 -4.93 13.23
C GLY A 324 7.07 -4.21 11.92
N PHE A 325 7.72 -3.07 11.63
CA PHE A 325 7.50 -2.32 10.39
C PHE A 325 7.94 -3.09 9.15
N LEU A 326 9.10 -3.79 9.18
CA LEU A 326 9.56 -4.57 8.04
C LEU A 326 8.73 -5.85 7.94
N THR A 327 8.45 -6.52 9.06
CA THR A 327 7.55 -7.69 9.10
C THR A 327 6.25 -7.42 8.35
N TYR A 328 5.62 -6.27 8.64
CA TYR A 328 4.35 -5.94 8.02
C TYR A 328 4.45 -5.62 6.52
N ARG A 329 5.57 -5.05 6.05
CA ARG A 329 5.72 -4.53 4.69
C ARG A 329 6.39 -5.48 3.72
N ILE A 330 7.39 -6.22 4.19
CA ILE A 330 8.27 -7.07 3.38
C ILE A 330 8.41 -8.50 3.94
N GLY A 331 7.72 -8.84 5.03
CA GLY A 331 7.64 -10.21 5.57
C GLY A 331 8.57 -10.48 6.75
N GLU A 332 8.32 -11.60 7.45
CA GLU A 332 9.08 -12.02 8.65
C GLU A 332 10.55 -12.33 8.33
N ASP A 333 10.81 -13.09 7.25
CA ASP A 333 12.17 -13.46 6.83
C ASP A 333 13.06 -12.24 6.56
N LYS A 334 12.49 -11.22 5.91
CA LYS A 334 13.21 -9.98 5.62
C LYS A 334 13.37 -9.09 6.86
N GLU A 335 12.47 -9.13 7.84
CA GLU A 335 12.67 -8.42 9.11
C GLU A 335 13.89 -8.97 9.84
N GLU A 336 14.03 -10.30 9.96
CA GLU A 336 15.18 -10.91 10.65
C GLU A 336 16.49 -10.53 9.96
N ARG A 337 16.57 -10.69 8.63
CA ARG A 337 17.71 -10.26 7.83
C ARG A 337 17.99 -8.76 7.96
N GLY A 338 16.95 -7.93 7.90
CA GLY A 338 17.05 -6.48 8.03
C GLY A 338 17.61 -6.03 9.38
N ARG A 339 17.30 -6.76 10.47
CA ARG A 339 17.90 -6.52 11.79
C ARG A 339 19.40 -6.80 11.81
N VAL A 340 19.80 -7.94 11.23
CA VAL A 340 21.23 -8.28 11.09
C VAL A 340 21.96 -7.23 10.24
N GLU A 341 21.34 -6.79 9.14
CA GLU A 341 21.89 -5.74 8.27
C GLU A 341 22.07 -4.40 8.99
N ILE A 342 21.08 -3.93 9.76
CA ILE A 342 21.20 -2.64 10.49
C ILE A 342 22.17 -2.72 11.67
N GLU A 343 22.25 -3.85 12.37
CA GLU A 343 23.23 -4.08 13.43
C GLU A 343 24.66 -4.08 12.88
N THR A 344 24.85 -4.75 11.74
CA THR A 344 26.13 -4.77 11.06
C THR A 344 26.49 -3.36 10.58
N LEU A 345 25.58 -2.66 9.91
CA LEU A 345 25.81 -1.29 9.46
C LEU A 345 26.16 -0.35 10.63
N LYS A 346 25.54 -0.54 11.78
CA LYS A 346 25.83 0.20 13.02
C LYS A 346 27.25 -0.05 13.52
N ARG A 347 27.65 -1.32 13.65
CA ARG A 347 29.02 -1.71 14.04
C ARG A 347 30.06 -1.10 13.10
N LEU A 348 29.80 -1.14 11.80
CA LEU A 348 30.71 -0.59 10.79
C LEU A 348 30.81 0.93 10.86
N ALA A 349 29.69 1.61 11.15
CA ALA A 349 29.71 3.04 11.37
C ALA A 349 30.51 3.41 12.63
N ASP A 350 30.43 2.62 13.70
CA ASP A 350 31.22 2.80 14.93
C ASP A 350 32.72 2.67 14.64
N LEU A 351 33.16 1.59 13.98
CA LEU A 351 34.55 1.39 13.56
C LEU A 351 35.06 2.51 12.63
N ALA A 352 34.23 2.93 11.67
CA ALA A 352 34.60 3.98 10.73
C ALA A 352 34.82 5.34 11.41
N VAL A 353 34.17 5.61 12.54
CA VAL A 353 34.40 6.82 13.35
C VAL A 353 35.77 6.78 14.00
N GLU A 354 36.19 5.64 14.53
CA GLU A 354 37.50 5.47 15.20
C GLU A 354 38.68 5.75 14.24
N HIS A 355 38.49 5.46 12.95
CA HIS A 355 39.52 5.60 11.92
C HIS A 355 39.41 6.86 11.05
N ASP A 356 38.60 7.86 11.43
CA ASP A 356 38.33 9.09 10.63
C ASP A 356 37.96 8.78 9.18
N LEU A 357 37.06 7.82 8.95
CA LEU A 357 36.65 7.41 7.59
C LEU A 357 35.43 8.19 7.09
N LYS A 358 35.17 8.02 5.81
CA LYS A 358 33.93 8.45 5.15
C LYS A 358 33.19 7.23 4.62
N LEU A 359 31.88 7.29 4.73
CA LEU A 359 30.98 6.22 4.33
C LEU A 359 30.00 6.71 3.26
N ARG A 360 29.71 5.84 2.30
CA ARG A 360 28.67 6.03 1.29
C ARG A 360 27.86 4.75 1.20
N PHE A 361 26.54 4.85 1.40
CA PHE A 361 25.63 3.76 1.10
C PHE A 361 25.09 3.92 -0.32
N THR A 362 25.12 2.86 -1.10
CA THR A 362 24.52 2.82 -2.44
C THR A 362 23.48 1.70 -2.50
N SER A 363 22.42 1.94 -3.27
CA SER A 363 21.38 0.98 -3.56
C SER A 363 21.28 0.81 -5.06
N GLU A 364 21.38 -0.43 -5.51
CA GLU A 364 21.17 -0.82 -6.89
C GLU A 364 19.87 -1.62 -6.98
N VAL A 365 19.03 -1.26 -7.96
CA VAL A 365 17.80 -1.99 -8.28
C VAL A 365 18.00 -2.66 -9.63
N TRP A 366 17.76 -3.96 -9.68
CA TRP A 366 17.90 -4.77 -10.88
C TRP A 366 16.74 -5.76 -10.97
N LEU A 367 16.52 -6.36 -12.14
CA LEU A 367 15.44 -7.32 -12.36
C LEU A 367 16.02 -8.73 -12.46
N THR A 368 15.37 -9.71 -11.81
CA THR A 368 15.77 -11.12 -11.89
C THR A 368 15.66 -11.69 -13.30
N GLU A 369 14.69 -11.20 -14.05
CA GLU A 369 14.41 -11.58 -15.44
C GLU A 369 13.78 -10.39 -16.18
N PRO A 370 13.77 -10.41 -17.53
CA PRO A 370 13.07 -9.40 -18.32
C PRO A 370 11.58 -9.35 -17.97
N VAL A 371 10.99 -8.15 -18.03
CA VAL A 371 9.55 -8.00 -17.78
C VAL A 371 8.78 -8.53 -19.01
N PRO A 372 7.86 -9.49 -18.83
CA PRO A 372 7.02 -9.98 -19.92
C PRO A 372 6.08 -8.88 -20.46
N SER A 373 5.63 -9.05 -21.69
CA SER A 373 4.56 -8.23 -22.28
C SER A 373 3.23 -8.44 -21.54
N ALA A 374 2.30 -7.49 -21.66
CA ALA A 374 0.98 -7.61 -21.04
C ALA A 374 0.21 -8.85 -21.53
N ASP A 375 0.32 -9.19 -22.81
CA ASP A 375 -0.31 -10.40 -23.37
C ASP A 375 0.25 -11.69 -22.76
N GLU A 376 1.58 -11.76 -22.56
CA GLU A 376 2.21 -12.89 -21.88
C GLU A 376 1.77 -12.98 -20.41
N ILE A 377 1.70 -11.84 -19.69
CA ILE A 377 1.21 -11.79 -18.30
C ILE A 377 -0.24 -12.30 -18.23
N ARG A 378 -1.12 -11.78 -19.10
CA ARG A 378 -2.53 -12.19 -19.15
C ARG A 378 -2.66 -13.67 -19.47
N ALA A 379 -1.90 -14.18 -20.44
CA ALA A 379 -1.90 -15.59 -20.80
C ALA A 379 -1.42 -16.48 -19.65
N GLN A 380 -0.32 -16.11 -18.97
CA GLN A 380 0.22 -16.85 -17.82
C GLN A 380 -0.75 -16.89 -16.64
N MET A 381 -1.45 -15.78 -16.39
CA MET A 381 -2.39 -15.65 -15.28
C MET A 381 -3.82 -16.11 -15.63
N GLY A 382 -4.09 -16.47 -16.90
CA GLY A 382 -5.44 -16.79 -17.36
C GLY A 382 -6.42 -15.60 -17.26
N LEU A 383 -5.91 -14.37 -17.41
CA LEU A 383 -6.72 -13.15 -17.38
C LEU A 383 -7.40 -12.92 -18.75
N PRO A 384 -8.59 -12.30 -18.76
CA PRO A 384 -9.23 -11.93 -20.01
C PRO A 384 -8.36 -10.94 -20.79
N ALA A 385 -8.45 -11.01 -22.13
CA ALA A 385 -7.95 -9.95 -22.98
C ALA A 385 -8.68 -8.66 -22.60
N ARG A 386 -7.91 -7.57 -22.48
CA ARG A 386 -8.52 -6.27 -22.25
C ARG A 386 -9.23 -5.88 -23.54
N THR A 387 -10.56 -5.82 -23.50
CA THR A 387 -11.28 -5.14 -24.57
C THR A 387 -10.95 -3.66 -24.42
N ASP A 388 -10.57 -2.99 -25.51
CA ASP A 388 -10.45 -1.53 -25.56
C ASP A 388 -11.85 -0.90 -25.41
N GLY A 389 -12.44 -1.05 -24.23
CA GLY A 389 -13.82 -0.71 -23.88
C GLY A 389 -14.00 0.73 -23.42
N ALA A 390 -13.10 1.62 -23.80
CA ALA A 390 -13.31 3.07 -23.73
C ALA A 390 -12.64 3.76 -24.91
N GLN A 391 -12.99 3.33 -26.13
CA GLN A 391 -13.21 4.33 -27.17
C GLN A 391 -14.18 5.36 -26.59
N LEU A 392 -13.60 6.52 -26.28
CA LEU A 392 -14.22 7.82 -26.09
C LEU A 392 -15.53 7.88 -26.88
N SER A 393 -16.66 7.65 -26.22
CA SER A 393 -17.97 7.98 -26.77
C SER A 393 -18.57 9.09 -25.90
N GLY A 394 -18.59 10.29 -26.48
CA GLY A 394 -19.32 11.47 -26.00
C GLY A 394 -18.51 12.48 -25.21
#